data_AF-A0A0V7ZB11-F1
#
_entry.id   AF-A0A0V7ZB11-F1
#
_cell.length_a   1.000
_cell.length_b   1.000
_cell.length_c   1.000
_cell.angle_alpha   90.00
_cell.angle_beta   90.00
_cell.angle_gamma   90.00
#
_symmetry.space_group_name_H-M   'P 1'
#
loop_
_entity.id
_entity.type
_entity.pdbx_description
1 polymer ?
#
loop_
_entity_poly.entity_id
_entity_poly.type
_entity_poly.pdbx_seq_one_letter_code
_entity_poly.pdbx_strand_id
1 'polypeptide(L)'
;MPGRASPIIDRAKVDDAGRPPSDVAVTKLARQLMEAGLDGLSERERRVILHIAKRRHVARDVNSVLVERQTFGELLADRVAQLGGSWGFILVFTGMLVAWVAVNTVVLGHAAGFDPYPYIFLNLILSMVAALQAPVILMSQNRQAARDRVAAGLDYEINLKAEVEIMALHDKLDRIRMERLEGVLATQSTQIEAIAKAVGIAPVTPVTD
;
A
#
# COMPACT_ATOMS: atom_id res chain seq x y z
N MET A 1 40.72 -45.87 32.48
CA MET A 1 41.18 -44.80 31.58
C MET A 1 40.22 -44.71 30.39
N PRO A 2 39.81 -43.51 29.96
CA PRO A 2 38.44 -43.23 29.52
C PRO A 2 38.30 -42.98 28.02
N GLY A 3 37.15 -43.34 27.44
CA GLY A 3 36.72 -42.92 26.10
C GLY A 3 35.34 -42.28 26.17
N ARG A 4 35.31 -40.96 26.39
CA ARG A 4 34.10 -40.13 26.34
C ARG A 4 33.61 -40.06 24.89
N ALA A 5 32.45 -40.65 24.61
CA ALA A 5 31.65 -40.27 23.45
C ALA A 5 30.64 -39.22 23.92
N SER A 6 30.89 -37.96 23.53
CA SER A 6 29.94 -36.86 23.70
C SER A 6 28.63 -37.18 22.98
N PRO A 7 27.45 -36.93 23.59
CA PRO A 7 26.23 -36.85 22.81
C PRO A 7 26.35 -35.62 21.91
N ILE A 8 26.28 -35.83 20.61
CA ILE A 8 26.09 -34.79 19.61
C ILE A 8 24.80 -34.06 20.02
N ILE A 9 24.98 -32.87 20.60
CA ILE A 9 23.88 -31.94 20.84
C ILE A 9 23.27 -31.65 19.49
N ASP A 10 22.03 -32.10 19.32
CA ASP A 10 21.12 -31.69 18.26
C ASP A 10 21.11 -30.15 18.17
N ARG A 11 21.91 -29.62 17.25
CA ARG A 11 22.07 -28.17 17.00
C ARG A 11 20.81 -27.56 16.38
N ALA A 12 19.78 -28.33 16.04
CA ALA A 12 18.58 -27.80 15.41
C ALA A 12 17.61 -27.08 16.37
N LYS A 13 17.89 -27.06 17.68
CA LYS A 13 17.00 -26.44 18.68
C LYS A 13 17.49 -25.10 19.25
N VAL A 14 18.62 -24.56 18.78
CA VAL A 14 19.26 -23.37 19.39
C VAL A 14 18.90 -22.04 18.70
N ASP A 15 18.28 -22.04 17.52
CA ASP A 15 18.22 -20.81 16.69
C ASP A 15 16.87 -20.06 16.69
N ASP A 16 15.88 -20.49 17.49
CA ASP A 16 14.52 -19.91 17.45
C ASP A 16 14.21 -18.92 18.61
N ALA A 17 15.07 -18.85 19.63
CA ALA A 17 14.77 -18.14 20.89
C ALA A 17 14.93 -16.59 20.83
N GLY A 18 15.27 -16.02 19.67
CA GLY A 18 15.54 -14.58 19.54
C GLY A 18 14.87 -13.88 18.35
N ARG A 19 14.05 -14.60 17.57
CA ARG A 19 13.37 -14.01 16.40
C ARG A 19 11.99 -13.50 16.82
N PRO A 20 11.58 -12.27 16.46
CA PRO A 20 10.25 -11.79 16.81
C PRO A 20 9.18 -12.77 16.30
N PRO A 21 8.08 -13.00 17.06
CA PRO A 21 7.08 -14.02 16.73
C PRO A 21 6.48 -13.87 15.31
N SER A 22 6.50 -12.65 14.77
CA SER A 22 6.10 -12.34 13.39
C SER A 22 6.97 -13.01 12.33
N ASP A 23 8.29 -13.11 12.55
CA ASP A 23 9.23 -13.61 11.54
C ASP A 23 9.12 -15.12 11.37
N VAL A 24 8.87 -15.84 12.47
CA VAL A 24 8.64 -17.29 12.46
C VAL A 24 7.33 -17.59 11.72
N ALA A 25 6.27 -16.81 11.98
CA ALA A 25 4.99 -16.93 11.28
C ALA A 25 5.12 -16.63 9.77
N VAL A 26 5.84 -15.57 9.40
CA VAL A 26 6.11 -15.23 7.98
C VAL A 26 6.91 -16.31 7.28
N THR A 27 7.93 -16.87 7.94
CA THR A 27 8.76 -17.94 7.36
C THR A 27 7.95 -19.23 7.14
N LYS A 28 7.08 -19.58 8.09
CA LYS A 28 6.19 -20.74 7.98
C LYS A 28 5.16 -20.56 6.85
N LEU A 29 4.58 -19.37 6.76
CA LEU A 29 3.65 -19.00 5.69
C LEU A 29 4.32 -19.04 4.31
N ALA A 30 5.54 -18.51 4.19
CA ALA A 30 6.32 -18.54 2.96
C ALA A 30 6.63 -19.97 2.51
N ARG A 31 6.95 -20.87 3.45
CA ARG A 31 7.19 -22.29 3.15
C ARG A 31 5.92 -23.00 2.70
N GLN A 32 4.79 -22.76 3.38
CA GLN A 32 3.49 -23.29 2.97
C GLN A 32 3.07 -22.83 1.57
N LEU A 33 3.30 -21.56 1.23
CA LEU A 33 3.04 -21.03 -0.12
C LEU A 33 3.91 -21.68 -1.20
N MET A 34 5.17 -21.97 -0.90
CA MET A 34 6.10 -22.61 -1.85
C MET A 34 5.79 -24.09 -2.05
N GLU A 35 5.36 -24.80 -1.01
CA GLU A 35 5.12 -26.25 -1.05
C GLU A 35 3.70 -26.61 -1.53
N ALA A 36 2.67 -25.90 -1.03
CA ALA A 36 1.27 -26.26 -1.24
C ALA A 36 0.49 -25.23 -2.08
N GLY A 37 1.12 -24.13 -2.51
CA GLY A 37 0.44 -23.07 -3.23
C GLY A 37 -0.69 -22.41 -2.43
N LEU A 38 -1.64 -21.75 -3.12
CA LEU A 38 -2.77 -21.05 -2.50
C LEU A 38 -3.78 -21.96 -1.78
N ASP A 39 -3.72 -23.27 -2.04
CA ASP A 39 -4.70 -24.25 -1.57
C ASP A 39 -4.38 -24.77 -0.16
N GLY A 40 -3.12 -24.61 0.29
CA GLY A 40 -2.69 -24.99 1.64
C GLY A 40 -2.90 -23.91 2.72
N LEU A 41 -3.44 -22.75 2.36
CA LEU A 41 -3.64 -21.62 3.29
C LEU A 41 -5.02 -21.62 3.92
N SER A 42 -5.10 -21.13 5.16
CA SER A 42 -6.41 -20.82 5.74
C SER A 42 -7.12 -19.75 4.91
N GLU A 43 -8.44 -19.77 4.93
CA GLU A 43 -9.28 -18.85 4.16
C GLU A 43 -9.03 -17.36 4.51
N ARG A 44 -8.55 -17.09 5.72
CA ARG A 44 -8.15 -15.76 6.16
C ARG A 44 -6.81 -15.34 5.55
N GLU A 45 -5.81 -16.22 5.57
CA GLU A 45 -4.49 -15.94 4.98
C GLU A 45 -4.58 -15.79 3.45
N ARG A 46 -5.34 -16.66 2.79
CA ARG A 46 -5.58 -16.60 1.34
C ARG A 46 -6.20 -15.27 0.93
N ARG A 47 -7.19 -14.78 1.68
CA ARG A 47 -7.79 -13.46 1.44
C ARG A 47 -6.79 -12.33 1.56
N VAL A 48 -5.97 -12.32 2.60
CA VAL A 48 -4.97 -11.27 2.83
C VAL A 48 -3.92 -11.27 1.71
N ILE A 49 -3.41 -12.45 1.33
CA ILE A 49 -2.43 -12.57 0.25
C ILE A 49 -3.01 -12.11 -1.08
N LEU A 50 -4.24 -12.52 -1.42
CA LEU A 50 -4.91 -12.06 -2.64
C LEU A 50 -5.14 -10.55 -2.62
N HIS A 51 -5.51 -9.97 -1.47
CA HIS A 51 -5.66 -8.53 -1.32
C HIS A 51 -4.34 -7.78 -1.56
N ILE A 52 -3.25 -8.24 -0.94
CA ILE A 52 -1.93 -7.64 -1.06
C ILE A 52 -1.40 -7.80 -2.49
N ALA A 53 -1.56 -8.98 -3.10
CA ALA A 53 -1.12 -9.24 -4.47
C ALA A 53 -1.86 -8.35 -5.48
N LYS A 54 -3.18 -8.20 -5.33
CA LYS A 54 -4.01 -7.33 -6.17
C LYS A 54 -3.61 -5.86 -6.02
N ARG A 55 -3.42 -5.38 -4.78
CA ARG A 55 -2.94 -4.00 -4.50
C ARG A 55 -1.56 -3.72 -5.10
N ARG A 56 -0.63 -4.68 -5.00
CA ARG A 56 0.73 -4.54 -5.54
C ARG A 56 0.74 -4.50 -7.07
N HIS A 57 -0.14 -5.28 -7.72
CA HIS A 57 -0.29 -5.24 -9.18
C HIS A 57 -0.83 -3.89 -9.65
N VAL A 58 -1.83 -3.36 -8.96
CA VAL A 58 -2.44 -2.05 -9.25
C VAL A 58 -1.41 -0.94 -9.18
N ALA A 59 -0.64 -0.85 -8.09
CA ALA A 59 0.42 0.16 -7.95
C ALA A 59 1.50 0.05 -9.04
N ARG A 60 1.82 -1.17 -9.49
CA ARG A 60 2.79 -1.40 -10.56
C ARG A 60 2.23 -0.99 -11.93
N ASP A 61 0.95 -1.27 -12.18
CA ASP A 61 0.25 -0.94 -13.42
C ASP A 61 0.14 0.57 -13.64
N VAL A 62 -0.22 1.31 -12.58
CA VAL A 62 -0.21 2.79 -12.59
C VAL A 62 1.18 3.31 -12.99
N ASN A 63 2.25 2.76 -12.42
CA ASN A 63 3.59 3.22 -12.74
C ASN A 63 4.00 2.87 -14.19
N SER A 64 3.64 1.71 -14.73
CA SER A 64 3.96 1.35 -16.13
C SER A 64 3.28 2.27 -17.14
N VAL A 65 1.98 2.57 -16.96
CA VAL A 65 1.23 3.47 -17.85
C VAL A 65 1.83 4.88 -17.86
N LEU A 66 2.38 5.32 -16.73
CA LEU A 66 3.04 6.62 -16.60
C LEU A 66 4.49 6.65 -17.09
N VAL A 67 5.24 5.55 -16.95
CA VAL A 67 6.63 5.45 -17.43
C VAL A 67 6.70 5.40 -18.95
N GLU A 68 5.73 4.76 -19.61
CA GLU A 68 5.68 4.63 -21.06
C GLU A 68 5.47 5.98 -21.79
N ARG A 69 5.10 7.03 -21.05
CA ARG A 69 4.89 8.38 -21.59
C ARG A 69 6.00 9.38 -21.24
N GLN A 70 7.06 8.97 -20.53
CA GLN A 70 8.07 9.92 -20.07
C GLN A 70 9.04 10.34 -21.17
N THR A 71 9.16 11.65 -21.37
CA THR A 71 10.14 12.24 -22.29
C THR A 71 11.47 12.57 -21.57
N PHE A 72 12.57 12.73 -22.32
CA PHE A 72 13.88 13.06 -21.74
C PHE A 72 13.87 14.37 -20.93
N GLY A 73 13.07 15.35 -21.34
CA GLY A 73 12.88 16.60 -20.61
C GLY A 73 12.19 16.41 -19.26
N GLU A 74 11.27 15.45 -19.16
CA GLU A 74 10.59 15.13 -17.89
C GLU A 74 11.53 14.48 -16.87
N LEU A 75 12.47 13.65 -17.33
CA LEU A 75 13.48 13.02 -16.47
C LEU A 75 14.46 14.05 -15.89
N LEU A 76 14.86 15.04 -16.69
CA LEU A 76 15.68 16.17 -16.26
C LEU A 76 14.92 17.06 -15.26
N ALA A 77 13.66 17.39 -15.55
CA ALA A 77 12.82 18.17 -14.66
C ALA A 77 12.58 17.45 -13.31
N ASP A 78 12.40 16.13 -13.31
CA ASP A 78 12.28 15.33 -12.08
C ASP A 78 13.54 15.43 -11.21
N ARG A 79 14.73 15.35 -11.82
CA ARG A 79 15.98 15.53 -11.08
C ARG A 79 16.13 16.96 -10.53
N VAL A 80 15.80 17.97 -11.32
CA VAL A 80 15.87 19.38 -10.88
C VAL A 80 14.89 19.65 -9.74
N ALA A 81 13.66 19.13 -9.81
CA ALA A 81 12.66 19.28 -8.76
C ALA A 81 13.08 18.58 -7.45
N GLN A 82 13.66 17.38 -7.54
CA GLN A 82 14.17 16.65 -6.38
C GLN A 82 15.38 17.34 -5.73
N LEU A 83 16.27 17.93 -6.54
CA LEU A 83 17.42 18.69 -6.05
C LEU A 83 16.97 20.01 -5.39
N GLY A 84 16.01 20.72 -5.98
CA GLY A 84 15.50 21.98 -5.45
C GLY A 84 14.66 21.85 -4.17
N GLY A 85 14.04 20.69 -3.92
CA GLY A 85 13.21 20.44 -2.74
C GLY A 85 13.94 19.91 -1.50
N SER A 86 15.25 19.66 -1.59
CA SER A 86 16.03 19.11 -0.47
C SER A 86 16.50 20.20 0.49
N TRP A 87 16.34 19.95 1.79
CA TRP A 87 16.87 20.81 2.86
C TRP A 87 18.39 21.03 2.74
N GLY A 88 19.14 20.03 2.28
CA GLY A 88 20.58 20.15 2.07
C GLY A 88 20.96 21.12 0.94
N PHE A 89 20.17 21.15 -0.14
CA PHE A 89 20.38 22.09 -1.24
C PHE A 89 20.15 23.53 -0.80
N ILE A 90 19.10 23.78 -0.01
CA ILE A 90 18.79 25.11 0.53
C ILE A 90 19.96 25.61 1.38
N LEU A 91 20.49 24.80 2.28
CA LEU A 91 21.62 25.19 3.14
C LEU A 91 22.89 25.50 2.35
N VAL A 92 23.25 24.67 1.36
CA VAL A 92 24.43 24.90 0.51
C VAL A 92 24.24 26.16 -0.35
N PHE A 93 23.07 26.33 -0.94
CA PHE A 93 22.74 27.49 -1.78
C PHE A 93 22.79 28.80 -0.97
N THR A 94 22.15 28.84 0.21
CA THR A 94 22.22 29.99 1.11
C THR A 94 23.65 30.26 1.58
N GLY A 95 24.42 29.22 1.93
CA GLY A 95 25.82 29.36 2.30
C GLY A 95 26.68 29.95 1.17
N MET A 96 26.45 29.52 -0.07
CA MET A 96 27.11 30.07 -1.26
C MET A 96 26.77 31.55 -1.47
N LEU A 97 25.50 31.94 -1.30
CA LEU A 97 25.08 33.35 -1.39
C LEU A 97 25.77 34.21 -0.32
N VAL A 98 25.82 33.75 0.93
CA VAL A 98 26.50 34.45 2.02
C VAL A 98 28.00 34.56 1.74
N ALA A 99 28.62 33.50 1.24
CA ALA A 99 30.03 33.51 0.86
C ALA A 99 30.30 34.49 -0.30
N TRP A 100 29.44 34.54 -1.32
CA TRP A 100 29.54 35.47 -2.44
C TRP A 100 29.45 36.92 -1.99
N VAL A 101 28.48 37.22 -1.12
CA VAL A 101 28.34 38.53 -0.48
C VAL A 101 29.61 38.85 0.30
N ALA A 102 30.04 37.99 1.22
CA ALA A 102 31.24 38.22 2.05
C ALA A 102 32.51 38.48 1.22
N VAL A 103 32.75 37.72 0.15
CA VAL A 103 33.89 37.94 -0.75
C VAL A 103 33.80 39.30 -1.44
N ASN A 104 32.63 39.65 -1.99
CA ASN A 104 32.45 40.93 -2.68
C ASN A 104 32.51 42.13 -1.73
N THR A 105 31.96 42.03 -0.52
CA THR A 105 31.97 43.15 0.45
C THR A 105 33.32 43.33 1.16
N VAL A 106 33.95 42.24 1.60
CA VAL A 106 35.16 42.30 2.46
C VAL A 106 36.43 42.36 1.63
N VAL A 107 36.55 41.50 0.61
CA VAL A 107 37.80 41.33 -0.16
C VAL A 107 37.87 42.31 -1.33
N LEU A 108 36.76 42.48 -2.04
CA LEU A 108 36.69 43.30 -3.27
C LEU A 108 36.18 44.74 -3.03
N GLY A 109 35.60 45.03 -1.86
CA GLY A 109 35.20 46.40 -1.48
C GLY A 109 36.37 47.38 -1.37
N HIS A 110 37.60 46.88 -1.19
CA HIS A 110 38.84 47.67 -1.12
C HIS A 110 39.55 47.82 -2.47
N ALA A 111 39.22 47.00 -3.47
CA ALA A 111 39.83 46.99 -4.79
C ALA A 111 38.76 46.74 -5.85
N ALA A 112 38.21 47.82 -6.42
CA ALA A 112 37.28 47.85 -7.56
C ALA A 112 36.37 46.61 -7.67
N GLY A 113 35.38 46.52 -6.78
CA GLY A 113 34.58 45.31 -6.64
C GLY A 113 33.80 44.92 -7.91
N PHE A 114 33.75 43.60 -8.15
CA PHE A 114 33.10 42.99 -9.31
C PHE A 114 31.57 43.12 -9.26
N ASP A 115 30.97 42.99 -8.08
CA ASP A 115 29.54 43.25 -7.83
C ASP A 115 29.36 44.04 -6.50
N PRO A 116 29.55 45.37 -6.50
CA PRO A 116 29.37 46.20 -5.32
C PRO A 116 27.91 46.23 -4.86
N TYR A 117 27.69 46.53 -3.58
CA TYR A 117 26.34 46.78 -3.05
C TYR A 117 25.63 47.84 -3.92
N PRO A 118 24.46 47.56 -4.52
CA PRO A 118 23.40 46.63 -4.09
C PRO A 118 23.34 45.22 -4.77
N TYR A 119 24.46 44.70 -5.29
CA TYR A 119 24.58 43.35 -5.89
C TYR A 119 23.64 43.11 -7.09
N ILE A 120 23.82 43.87 -8.16
CA ILE A 120 22.93 43.83 -9.35
C ILE A 120 23.04 42.47 -10.06
N PHE A 121 24.25 41.91 -10.13
CA PHE A 121 24.47 40.65 -10.83
C PHE A 121 23.84 39.47 -10.09
N LEU A 122 24.02 39.41 -8.77
CA LEU A 122 23.38 38.40 -7.93
C LEU A 122 21.85 38.51 -8.00
N ASN A 123 21.30 39.72 -7.96
CA ASN A 123 19.86 39.95 -8.10
C ASN A 123 19.32 39.49 -9.47
N LEU A 124 20.06 39.71 -10.55
CA LEU A 124 19.68 39.25 -11.89
C LEU A 124 19.61 37.72 -11.95
N ILE A 125 20.63 37.03 -11.43
CA ILE A 125 20.66 35.57 -11.40
C ILE A 125 19.52 35.02 -10.54
N LEU A 126 19.32 35.55 -9.34
CA LEU A 126 18.23 35.11 -8.45
C LEU A 126 16.86 35.30 -9.09
N SER A 127 16.64 36.43 -9.78
CA SER A 127 15.38 36.70 -10.47
C SER A 127 15.13 35.70 -11.61
N MET A 128 16.16 35.38 -12.39
CA MET A 128 16.07 34.38 -13.47
C MET A 128 15.81 32.98 -12.92
N VAL A 129 16.49 32.58 -11.85
CA VAL A 129 16.26 31.28 -11.18
C VAL A 129 14.83 31.19 -10.65
N ALA A 130 14.34 32.23 -9.96
CA ALA A 130 12.98 32.28 -9.44
C ALA A 130 11.93 32.23 -10.57
N ALA A 131 12.15 32.93 -11.69
CA ALA A 131 11.25 32.89 -12.84
C ALA A 131 11.13 31.48 -13.44
N LEU A 132 12.23 30.71 -13.46
CA LEU A 132 12.22 29.32 -13.93
C LEU A 132 11.66 28.33 -12.92
N GLN A 133 11.60 28.67 -11.63
CA GLN A 133 11.06 27.79 -10.59
C GLN A 133 9.56 27.54 -10.75
N ALA A 134 8.75 28.58 -11.00
CA ALA A 134 7.29 28.43 -11.05
C ALA A 134 6.82 27.44 -12.13
N PRO A 135 7.33 27.46 -13.39
CA PRO A 135 6.99 26.45 -14.39
C PRO A 135 7.48 25.04 -14.04
N VAL A 136 8.68 24.89 -13.47
CA VAL A 136 9.22 23.59 -13.07
C VAL A 136 8.37 22.97 -11.94
N ILE A 137 8.00 23.79 -10.96
CA ILE A 137 7.09 23.38 -9.88
C ILE A 137 5.74 23.00 -10.48
N LEU A 138 5.16 23.82 -11.36
CA LEU A 138 3.88 23.54 -12.00
C LEU A 138 3.90 22.25 -12.84
N MET A 139 4.98 22.01 -13.59
CA MET A 139 5.16 20.75 -14.33
C MET A 139 5.25 19.54 -13.39
N SER A 140 5.97 19.67 -12.28
CA SER A 140 6.08 18.60 -11.27
C SER A 140 4.72 18.33 -10.60
N GLN A 141 3.94 19.38 -10.32
CA GLN A 141 2.60 19.29 -9.76
C GLN A 141 1.62 18.67 -10.75
N ASN A 142 1.64 19.09 -12.02
CA ASN A 142 0.79 18.54 -13.06
C ASN A 142 1.04 17.03 -13.26
N ARG A 143 2.30 16.60 -13.13
CA ARG A 143 2.68 15.18 -13.15
C ARG A 143 2.19 14.42 -11.91
N GLN A 144 2.30 14.99 -10.72
CA GLN A 144 1.75 14.38 -9.51
C GLN A 144 0.23 14.24 -9.60
N ALA A 145 -0.48 15.29 -10.02
CA ALA A 145 -1.92 15.28 -10.20
C ALA A 145 -2.39 14.23 -11.23
N ALA A 146 -1.63 14.02 -12.32
CA ALA A 146 -1.91 12.97 -13.28
C ALA A 146 -1.76 11.56 -12.66
N ARG A 147 -0.73 11.31 -11.86
CA ARG A 147 -0.55 10.06 -11.10
C ARG A 147 -1.70 9.82 -10.15
N ASP A 148 -2.06 10.85 -9.38
CA ASP A 148 -3.12 10.79 -8.38
C ASP A 148 -4.48 10.50 -9.03
N ARG A 149 -4.75 11.09 -10.20
CA ARG A 149 -6.00 10.86 -10.94
C ARG A 149 -6.13 9.42 -11.42
N VAL A 150 -5.05 8.83 -11.95
CA VAL A 150 -5.05 7.43 -12.39
C VAL A 150 -5.20 6.48 -11.19
N ALA A 151 -4.45 6.73 -10.11
CA ALA A 151 -4.55 5.94 -8.89
C ALA A 151 -5.96 5.98 -8.30
N ALA A 152 -6.58 7.16 -8.20
CA ALA A 152 -7.95 7.32 -7.73
C ALA A 152 -8.98 6.59 -8.61
N GLY A 153 -8.78 6.57 -9.93
CA GLY A 153 -9.63 5.82 -10.86
C GLY A 153 -9.58 4.32 -10.63
N LEU A 154 -8.38 3.75 -10.45
CA LEU A 154 -8.22 2.32 -10.14
C LEU A 154 -8.79 1.96 -8.77
N ASP A 155 -8.55 2.80 -7.75
CA ASP A 155 -9.09 2.58 -6.41
C ASP A 155 -10.63 2.58 -6.43
N TYR A 156 -11.23 3.48 -7.23
CA TYR A 156 -12.68 3.50 -7.45
C TYR A 156 -13.19 2.20 -8.09
N GLU A 157 -12.54 1.71 -9.15
CA GLU A 157 -12.94 0.46 -9.82
C GLU A 157 -12.82 -0.76 -8.89
N ILE A 158 -11.74 -0.83 -8.10
CA ILE A 158 -11.54 -1.89 -7.11
C ILE A 158 -12.64 -1.84 -6.06
N ASN A 159 -12.99 -0.65 -5.58
CA ASN A 159 -14.03 -0.48 -4.58
C ASN A 159 -15.40 -0.93 -5.12
N LEU A 160 -15.76 -0.50 -6.34
CA LEU A 160 -17.00 -0.93 -6.99
C LEU A 160 -17.05 -2.45 -7.17
N LYS A 161 -15.94 -3.06 -7.61
CA LYS A 161 -15.84 -4.51 -7.74
C LYS A 161 -16.01 -5.22 -6.39
N ALA A 162 -15.40 -4.69 -5.34
CA ALA A 162 -15.54 -5.24 -3.99
C ALA A 162 -16.99 -5.12 -3.49
N GLU A 163 -17.66 -4.01 -3.76
CA GLU A 163 -19.07 -3.80 -3.41
C GLU A 163 -19.99 -4.82 -4.10
N VAL A 164 -19.82 -5.05 -5.40
CA VAL A 164 -20.56 -6.09 -6.14
C VAL A 164 -20.30 -7.48 -5.57
N GLU A 165 -19.05 -7.80 -5.25
CA GLU A 165 -18.67 -9.09 -4.66
C GLU A 165 -19.28 -9.28 -3.26
N ILE A 166 -19.39 -8.22 -2.46
CA ILE A 166 -20.06 -8.21 -1.16
C ILE A 166 -21.56 -8.45 -1.32
N MET A 167 -22.22 -7.78 -2.26
CA MET A 167 -23.66 -8.02 -2.54
C MET A 167 -23.91 -9.48 -2.92
N ALA A 168 -23.10 -10.02 -3.82
CA ALA A 168 -23.21 -11.43 -4.21
C ALA A 168 -23.00 -12.41 -3.04
N LEU A 169 -22.12 -12.07 -2.09
CA LEU A 169 -21.95 -12.83 -0.85
C LEU A 169 -23.17 -12.71 0.08
N HIS A 170 -23.78 -11.52 0.16
CA HIS A 170 -24.99 -11.28 0.94
C HIS A 170 -26.16 -12.13 0.43
N ASP A 171 -26.42 -12.10 -0.87
CA ASP A 171 -27.48 -12.90 -1.50
C ASP A 171 -27.29 -14.41 -1.26
N LYS A 172 -26.04 -14.88 -1.34
CA LYS A 172 -25.72 -16.27 -1.05
C LYS A 172 -25.95 -16.62 0.42
N LEU A 173 -25.61 -15.72 1.34
CA LEU A 173 -25.84 -15.91 2.78
C LEU A 173 -27.34 -15.97 3.10
N ASP A 174 -28.12 -15.08 2.51
CA ASP A 174 -29.57 -15.04 2.71
C ASP A 174 -30.24 -16.29 2.17
N ARG A 175 -29.80 -16.79 1.01
CA ARG A 175 -30.28 -18.08 0.48
C ARG A 175 -30.00 -19.23 1.45
N ILE A 176 -28.77 -19.33 1.96
CA ILE A 176 -28.40 -20.37 2.95
C ILE A 176 -29.23 -20.24 4.24
N ARG A 177 -29.51 -19.01 4.69
CA ARG A 177 -30.36 -18.78 5.86
C ARG A 177 -31.79 -19.25 5.62
N MET A 178 -32.37 -18.95 4.46
CA MET A 178 -33.73 -19.38 4.11
C MET A 178 -33.83 -20.90 4.03
N GLU A 179 -32.89 -21.57 3.35
CA GLU A 179 -32.85 -23.05 3.30
C GLU A 179 -32.78 -23.68 4.69
N ARG A 180 -32.00 -23.08 5.62
CA ARG A 180 -31.95 -23.55 7.01
C ARG A 180 -33.25 -23.30 7.77
N LEU A 181 -33.89 -22.15 7.59
CA LEU A 181 -35.16 -21.82 8.22
C LEU A 181 -36.25 -22.81 7.78
N GLU A 182 -36.34 -23.08 6.48
CA GLU A 182 -37.26 -24.08 5.91
C GLU A 182 -37.00 -25.48 6.47
N GLY A 183 -35.72 -25.90 6.54
CA GLY A 183 -35.36 -27.20 7.11
C GLY A 183 -35.74 -27.34 8.60
N VAL A 184 -35.56 -26.29 9.40
CA VAL A 184 -35.97 -26.27 10.81
C VAL A 184 -37.48 -26.33 10.96
N LEU A 185 -38.23 -25.58 10.15
CA LEU A 185 -39.70 -25.58 10.17
C LEU A 185 -40.27 -26.96 9.77
N ALA A 186 -39.72 -27.60 8.73
CA ALA A 186 -40.11 -28.95 8.32
C ALA A 186 -39.87 -29.98 9.44
N THR A 187 -38.74 -29.86 10.15
CA THR A 187 -38.43 -30.72 11.29
C THR A 187 -39.40 -30.47 12.46
N GLN A 188 -39.79 -29.23 12.72
CA GLN A 188 -40.78 -28.94 13.77
C GLN A 188 -42.18 -29.47 13.42
N SER A 189 -42.63 -29.34 12.17
CA SER A 189 -43.92 -29.85 11.72
C SER A 189 -44.04 -31.37 11.94
N THR A 190 -43.01 -32.12 11.54
CA THR A 190 -42.97 -33.58 11.76
C THR A 190 -42.94 -33.97 13.24
N GLN A 191 -42.25 -33.19 14.09
CA GLN A 191 -42.26 -33.41 15.54
C GLN A 191 -43.65 -33.15 16.16
N ILE A 192 -44.33 -32.07 15.76
CA ILE A 192 -45.67 -31.75 16.23
C ILE A 192 -46.66 -32.85 15.81
N GLU A 193 -46.58 -33.32 14.58
CA GLU A 193 -47.44 -34.41 14.09
C GLU A 193 -47.20 -35.72 14.86
N ALA A 194 -45.94 -36.08 15.12
CA ALA A 194 -45.59 -37.25 15.91
C ALA A 194 -46.13 -37.17 17.35
N ILE A 195 -46.05 -35.99 17.98
CA ILE A 195 -46.60 -35.75 19.32
C ILE A 195 -48.13 -35.80 19.28
N ALA A 196 -48.78 -35.14 18.31
CA ALA A 196 -50.23 -35.14 18.17
C ALA A 196 -50.78 -36.58 18.02
N LYS A 197 -50.11 -37.40 17.21
CA LYS A 197 -50.43 -38.82 17.04
C LYS A 197 -50.23 -39.63 18.34
N ALA A 198 -49.17 -39.36 19.10
CA ALA A 198 -48.90 -40.04 20.37
C ALA A 198 -49.90 -39.65 21.48
N VAL A 199 -50.42 -38.43 21.45
CA VAL A 199 -51.38 -37.90 22.44
C VAL A 199 -52.84 -38.17 22.03
N GLY A 200 -53.09 -38.67 20.82
CA GLY A 200 -54.44 -39.05 20.35
C GLY A 200 -55.30 -37.85 19.92
N ILE A 201 -54.67 -36.72 19.57
CA ILE A 201 -55.36 -35.53 19.05
C ILE A 201 -55.44 -35.66 17.51
N ALA A 202 -56.64 -35.48 16.94
CA ALA A 202 -56.83 -35.54 15.49
C ALA A 202 -55.95 -34.49 14.76
N PRO A 203 -55.43 -34.79 13.56
CA PRO A 203 -54.47 -33.92 12.88
C PRO A 203 -55.04 -32.52 12.65
N VAL A 204 -54.25 -31.49 12.98
CA VAL A 204 -54.58 -30.09 12.70
C VAL A 204 -54.57 -29.90 11.19
N THR A 205 -55.72 -29.61 10.60
CA THR A 205 -55.84 -29.32 9.17
C THR A 205 -55.03 -28.05 8.83
N PRO A 206 -54.28 -28.04 7.72
CA PRO A 206 -53.50 -26.87 7.33
C PRO A 206 -54.43 -25.68 7.08
N VAL A 207 -54.05 -24.50 7.58
CA VAL A 207 -54.69 -23.23 7.22
C VAL A 207 -54.20 -22.87 5.82
N THR A 208 -55.06 -23.11 4.84
CA THR A 208 -54.90 -22.58 3.48
C THR A 208 -55.36 -21.13 3.49
N ASP A 209 -54.42 -20.20 3.30
CA ASP A 209 -54.66 -18.85 2.79
C ASP A 209 -54.13 -18.78 1.35
#